data_AF-A0AAW1LMF0-F1
#
_entry.id   AF-A0AAW1LMF0-F1
#
_cell.length_a   1.000
_cell.length_b   1.000
_cell.length_c   1.000
_cell.angle_alpha   90.00
_cell.angle_beta   90.00
_cell.angle_gamma   90.00
#
_symmetry.space_group_name_H-M   'P 1'
#
loop_
_entity.id
_entity.type
_entity.pdbx_description
1 polymer ?
#
loop_
_entity_poly.entity_id
_entity_poly.type
_entity_poly.pdbx_seq_one_letter_code
_entity_poly.pdbx_strand_id
1 'polypeptide(L)'
;MSFLKTLLKPSSNFTLKHKTHFPISPLTSLYTTLYPSSTAATSAASADEVEKYAGLGPTRPDEKPRVVVLGSGWAGCRMIKDIDTKVYDVVCVSPRNHMVFTPLLASTCVGTLEFRSVAEPIGRIQPAISTQPGSYYFLANCTKVDTRDHLVHCETVTDGAQSLAPWNFKLSYDKLVIASGAEASTFGINGVHEHAIFLREVHHAQEIRRKLLLNLMLSDIPGVAEEEKQRLLHCVVVGGGPTGVEFSGELSDFIMKDVHQRYAHVKDYIHVTLIEV
;
A
#
# COMPACT_ATOMS: atom_id res chain seq x y z
N MET A 1 -3.18 -40.75 -3.70
CA MET A 1 -2.67 -41.21 -2.38
C MET A 1 -1.32 -41.86 -2.63
N SER A 2 -0.27 -41.43 -1.92
CA SER A 2 1.18 -41.68 -2.17
C SER A 2 1.82 -40.71 -3.16
N PHE A 3 2.49 -39.68 -2.62
CA PHE A 3 3.71 -39.01 -3.13
C PHE A 3 4.08 -37.73 -2.34
N LEU A 4 3.37 -37.40 -1.25
CA LEU A 4 3.58 -36.16 -0.47
C LEU A 4 4.20 -36.39 0.93
N LYS A 5 5.29 -37.16 1.04
CA LYS A 5 5.90 -37.47 2.35
C LYS A 5 7.42 -37.38 2.49
N THR A 6 8.12 -36.74 1.56
CA THR A 6 9.59 -36.62 1.69
C THR A 6 10.04 -35.24 1.27
N LEU A 7 10.13 -34.31 2.23
CA LEU A 7 11.06 -33.16 2.25
C LEU A 7 10.80 -32.26 3.48
N LEU A 8 10.93 -32.81 4.69
CA LEU A 8 11.07 -32.02 5.91
C LEU A 8 12.03 -32.74 6.86
N LYS A 9 13.30 -32.32 6.86
CA LYS A 9 14.25 -32.54 7.97
C LYS A 9 14.75 -31.17 8.43
N PRO A 10 14.70 -30.85 9.73
CA PRO A 10 15.26 -29.61 10.26
C PRO A 10 16.74 -29.81 10.65
N SER A 11 17.60 -28.85 10.29
CA SER A 11 18.99 -28.79 10.77
C SER A 11 19.22 -27.55 11.64
N SER A 12 19.40 -27.82 12.92
CA SER A 12 20.09 -27.14 14.03
C SER A 12 20.77 -25.77 13.83
N ASN A 13 20.40 -24.85 14.74
CA ASN A 13 21.22 -23.97 15.60
C ASN A 13 22.46 -23.26 15.03
N PHE A 14 22.39 -21.93 14.94
CA PHE A 14 23.55 -21.07 15.14
C PHE A 14 23.16 -19.82 15.93
N THR A 15 23.78 -19.66 17.10
CA THR A 15 23.58 -18.56 18.06
C THR A 15 24.78 -17.64 17.97
N LEU A 16 24.58 -16.34 17.70
CA LEU A 16 25.62 -15.33 17.81
C LEU A 16 25.21 -14.28 18.84
N LYS A 17 25.88 -14.35 20.00
CA LYS A 17 25.92 -13.29 21.01
C LYS A 17 26.93 -12.24 20.55
N HIS A 18 26.56 -10.96 20.58
CA HIS A 18 27.53 -9.90 20.88
C HIS A 18 26.83 -8.75 21.62
N LYS A 19 27.21 -8.60 22.89
CA LYS A 19 27.00 -7.41 23.72
C LYS A 19 28.26 -6.56 23.59
N THR A 20 28.11 -5.26 23.36
CA THR A 20 29.05 -4.25 23.85
C THR A 20 28.28 -2.95 24.11
N HIS A 21 28.07 -2.66 25.38
CA HIS A 21 27.64 -1.37 25.92
C HIS A 21 28.85 -0.45 25.99
N PHE A 22 28.72 0.80 25.54
CA PHE A 22 29.56 1.91 25.96
C PHE A 22 28.64 3.07 26.42
N PRO A 23 28.86 3.68 27.59
CA PRO A 23 28.08 4.81 28.07
C PRO A 23 28.70 6.13 27.61
N ILE A 24 27.88 7.07 27.17
CA ILE A 24 28.27 8.48 27.00
C ILE A 24 27.35 9.32 27.88
N SER A 25 27.97 10.08 28.77
CA SER A 25 27.36 11.02 29.72
C SER A 25 26.83 12.27 29.00
N PRO A 26 25.82 12.96 29.57
CA PRO A 26 25.35 14.23 29.03
C PRO A 26 26.16 15.40 29.61
N LEU A 27 26.62 16.29 28.72
CA LEU A 27 27.16 17.60 29.09
C LEU A 27 26.01 18.57 29.40
N THR A 28 25.96 19.00 30.65
CA THR A 28 25.24 20.16 31.15
C THR A 28 25.63 21.44 30.40
N SER A 29 24.63 22.19 29.93
CA SER A 29 24.78 23.62 29.65
C SER A 29 23.66 24.39 30.34
N LEU A 30 24.10 25.27 31.24
CA LEU A 30 23.31 26.24 31.98
C LEU A 30 22.85 27.34 31.04
N TYR A 31 21.55 27.56 30.94
CA TYR A 31 21.01 28.88 30.60
C TYR A 31 19.85 29.20 31.52
N THR A 32 20.18 30.00 32.54
CA THR A 32 19.24 30.72 33.38
C THR A 32 19.06 32.11 32.76
N THR A 33 17.85 32.45 32.33
CA THR A 33 17.43 33.85 32.21
C THR A 33 16.07 34.04 32.87
N LEU A 34 16.11 34.88 33.90
CA LEU A 34 15.03 35.42 34.71
C LEU A 34 13.99 36.15 33.85
N TYR A 35 12.70 36.08 34.22
CA TYR A 35 11.73 37.20 34.29
C TYR A 35 10.39 36.71 34.88
N PRO A 36 9.52 37.60 35.39
CA PRO A 36 9.04 37.56 36.76
C PRO A 36 7.65 36.94 36.93
N SER A 37 7.39 36.56 38.18
CA SER A 37 6.13 36.08 38.72
C SER A 37 5.02 37.13 38.59
N SER A 38 3.87 36.73 38.05
CA SER A 38 2.59 37.43 38.24
C SER A 38 1.46 36.42 38.48
N THR A 39 0.93 36.50 39.69
CA THR A 39 -0.47 36.32 40.11
C THR A 39 -1.19 34.98 39.83
N ALA A 40 -1.49 34.31 40.94
CA ALA A 40 -2.56 33.33 41.05
C ALA A 40 -3.94 33.95 40.76
N ALA A 41 -4.75 33.23 39.99
CA ALA A 41 -6.19 33.19 40.14
C ALA A 41 -6.69 31.84 39.61
N THR A 42 -6.99 30.95 40.55
CA THR A 42 -7.59 29.65 40.36
C THR A 42 -8.98 29.81 39.74
N SER A 43 -9.17 29.32 38.51
CA SER A 43 -10.47 28.80 38.09
C SER A 43 -10.22 27.39 37.57
N ALA A 44 -10.66 26.43 38.37
CA ALA A 44 -10.62 25.02 38.04
C ALA A 44 -11.67 24.76 36.95
N ALA A 45 -11.30 25.00 35.70
CA ALA A 45 -11.96 24.37 34.58
C ALA A 45 -11.37 22.95 34.47
N SER A 46 -12.25 21.97 34.61
CA SER A 46 -11.96 20.54 34.67
C SER A 46 -10.98 20.07 33.60
N ALA A 47 -9.86 19.49 34.04
CA ALA A 47 -8.87 18.82 33.20
C ALA A 47 -9.37 17.48 32.60
N ASP A 48 -10.68 17.31 32.43
CA ASP A 48 -11.35 16.07 31.99
C ASP A 48 -11.95 16.14 30.56
N GLU A 49 -11.76 17.24 29.80
CA GLU A 49 -12.34 17.38 28.45
C GLU A 49 -11.34 17.41 27.28
N VAL A 50 -10.05 17.23 27.55
CA VAL A 50 -9.04 17.08 26.49
C VAL A 50 -8.84 15.59 26.23
N GLU A 51 -8.98 15.17 24.96
CA GLU A 51 -8.83 13.79 24.45
C GLU A 51 -10.02 12.82 24.64
N LYS A 52 -10.99 12.86 23.71
CA LYS A 52 -11.69 11.60 23.40
C LYS A 52 -12.14 11.31 21.97
N TYR A 53 -11.85 12.16 20.98
CA TYR A 53 -11.80 11.75 19.56
C TYR A 53 -10.79 12.62 18.78
N ALA A 54 -9.60 12.08 18.48
CA ALA A 54 -8.56 12.77 17.71
C ALA A 54 -8.85 12.80 16.19
N GLY A 55 -10.03 13.28 15.79
CA GLY A 55 -10.45 13.35 14.38
C GLY A 55 -11.42 14.49 14.11
N LEU A 56 -12.17 14.41 13.01
CA LEU A 56 -13.09 15.49 12.59
C LEU A 56 -14.48 15.28 13.20
N GLY A 57 -14.90 16.21 14.05
CA GLY A 57 -16.25 16.23 14.62
C GLY A 57 -17.36 16.57 13.61
N PRO A 58 -18.63 16.59 14.05
CA PRO A 58 -19.77 17.00 13.22
C PRO A 58 -19.57 18.39 12.63
N THR A 59 -20.07 18.61 11.41
CA THR A 59 -20.02 19.90 10.73
C THR A 59 -20.91 20.91 11.43
N ARG A 60 -20.47 22.17 11.45
CA ARG A 60 -21.25 23.28 12.02
C ARG A 60 -22.21 23.87 10.98
N PRO A 61 -23.28 24.57 11.39
CA PRO A 61 -24.25 25.16 10.45
C PRO A 61 -23.67 26.18 9.45
N ASP A 62 -22.54 26.80 9.77
CA ASP A 62 -21.81 27.77 8.94
C ASP A 62 -20.71 27.13 8.07
N GLU A 63 -20.49 25.83 8.21
CA GLU A 63 -19.52 25.07 7.42
C GLU A 63 -20.19 24.41 6.20
N LYS A 64 -19.38 24.09 5.18
CA LYS A 64 -19.89 23.28 4.07
C LYS A 64 -20.17 21.85 4.56
N PRO A 65 -21.21 21.18 4.03
CA PRO A 65 -21.41 19.78 4.33
C PRO A 65 -20.19 18.95 3.93
N ARG A 66 -19.78 18.02 4.79
CA ARG A 66 -18.62 17.16 4.58
C ARG A 66 -19.00 15.87 3.88
N VAL A 67 -18.32 15.61 2.76
CA VAL A 67 -18.39 14.33 2.04
C VAL A 67 -17.15 13.51 2.34
N VAL A 68 -17.32 12.40 3.07
CA VAL A 68 -16.25 11.42 3.32
C VAL A 68 -16.27 10.36 2.23
N VAL A 69 -15.13 10.16 1.58
CA VAL A 69 -14.93 9.16 0.52
C VAL A 69 -13.93 8.12 1.00
N LEU A 70 -14.39 6.87 1.11
CA LEU A 70 -13.57 5.73 1.49
C LEU A 70 -13.00 5.10 0.23
N GLY A 71 -11.68 5.15 0.07
CA GLY A 71 -10.96 4.55 -1.06
C GLY A 71 -10.55 5.55 -2.13
N SER A 72 -9.35 5.30 -2.66
CA SER A 72 -8.69 6.08 -3.72
C SER A 72 -8.63 5.29 -5.04
N GLY A 73 -9.66 4.48 -5.31
CA GLY A 73 -9.79 3.72 -6.57
C GLY A 73 -10.52 4.51 -7.66
N TRP A 74 -10.89 3.81 -8.74
CA TRP A 74 -11.63 4.38 -9.88
C TRP A 74 -12.87 5.17 -9.46
N ALA A 75 -13.77 4.56 -8.68
CA ALA A 75 -15.02 5.19 -8.27
C ALA A 75 -14.79 6.41 -7.37
N GLY A 76 -13.96 6.26 -6.34
CA GLY A 76 -13.64 7.35 -5.40
C GLY A 76 -12.98 8.53 -6.10
N CYS A 77 -11.97 8.27 -6.92
CA CYS A 77 -11.24 9.31 -7.66
C CYS A 77 -12.11 10.00 -8.70
N ARG A 78 -12.96 9.25 -9.42
CA ARG A 78 -13.87 9.83 -10.40
C ARG A 78 -14.88 10.75 -9.73
N MET A 79 -15.40 10.35 -8.57
CA MET A 79 -16.35 11.13 -7.79
C MET A 79 -15.73 12.42 -7.23
N ILE A 80 -14.58 12.34 -6.56
CA ILE A 80 -13.93 13.53 -5.98
C ILE A 80 -13.37 14.49 -7.04
N LYS A 81 -13.10 14.02 -8.26
CA LYS A 81 -12.62 14.88 -9.35
C LYS A 81 -13.66 15.91 -9.77
N ASP A 82 -14.92 15.51 -9.84
CA ASP A 82 -16.01 16.32 -10.41
C ASP A 82 -16.88 16.98 -9.33
N ILE A 83 -16.58 16.74 -8.05
CA ILE A 83 -17.36 17.34 -6.94
C ILE A 83 -17.12 18.85 -6.85
N ASP A 84 -18.19 19.62 -6.66
CA ASP A 84 -18.09 21.06 -6.47
C ASP A 84 -17.64 21.40 -5.04
N THR A 85 -16.36 21.76 -4.91
CA THR A 85 -15.73 22.09 -3.63
C THR A 85 -16.11 23.48 -3.10
N LYS A 86 -16.91 24.25 -3.85
CA LYS A 86 -17.57 25.46 -3.33
C LYS A 86 -18.78 25.13 -2.46
N VAL A 87 -19.39 23.97 -2.69
CA VAL A 87 -20.60 23.52 -1.99
C VAL A 87 -20.27 22.49 -0.91
N TYR A 88 -19.26 21.64 -1.13
CA TYR A 88 -18.89 20.56 -0.22
C TYR A 88 -17.43 20.63 0.19
N ASP A 89 -17.14 20.21 1.43
CA ASP A 89 -15.78 19.88 1.83
C ASP A 89 -15.55 18.37 1.67
N VAL A 90 -14.41 17.99 1.10
CA VAL A 90 -14.13 16.60 0.70
C VAL A 90 -13.05 16.01 1.58
N VAL A 91 -13.34 14.87 2.17
CA VAL A 91 -12.37 14.10 2.96
C VAL A 91 -12.19 12.73 2.33
N CYS A 92 -11.01 12.47 1.80
CA CYS A 92 -10.65 11.16 1.25
C CYS A 92 -9.88 10.35 2.29
N VAL A 93 -10.32 9.13 2.58
CA VAL A 93 -9.66 8.19 3.49
C VAL A 93 -9.24 6.98 2.69
N SER A 94 -7.94 6.70 2.65
CA SER A 94 -7.41 5.52 1.96
C SER A 94 -6.05 5.13 2.52
N PRO A 95 -5.68 3.83 2.54
CA PRO A 95 -4.31 3.42 2.83
C PRO A 95 -3.34 3.77 1.70
N ARG A 96 -3.82 4.28 0.56
CA ARG A 96 -3.01 4.58 -0.63
C ARG A 96 -3.27 6.00 -1.15
N ASN A 97 -2.20 6.79 -1.30
CA ASN A 97 -2.24 8.22 -1.66
C ASN A 97 -2.37 8.55 -3.16
N HIS A 98 -2.63 7.55 -3.99
CA HIS A 98 -2.77 7.71 -5.43
C HIS A 98 -3.83 6.76 -5.99
N MET A 99 -4.38 7.15 -7.14
CA MET A 99 -5.19 6.31 -8.00
C MET A 99 -4.28 5.43 -8.85
N VAL A 100 -4.67 4.17 -9.04
CA VAL A 100 -3.98 3.26 -9.95
C VAL A 100 -4.87 3.07 -11.19
N PHE A 101 -4.33 3.40 -12.37
CA PHE A 101 -4.95 3.09 -13.65
C PHE A 101 -4.76 1.60 -13.97
N THR A 102 -5.58 0.78 -13.31
CA THR A 102 -5.45 -0.68 -13.33
C THR A 102 -5.38 -1.34 -14.72
N PRO A 103 -6.03 -0.83 -15.80
CA PRO A 103 -5.93 -1.44 -17.13
C PRO A 103 -4.52 -1.46 -17.73
N LEU A 104 -3.60 -0.59 -17.29
CA LEU A 104 -2.22 -0.56 -17.80
C LEU A 104 -1.21 -1.17 -16.82
N LEU A 105 -1.69 -1.76 -15.72
CA LEU A 105 -0.79 -2.26 -14.67
C LEU A 105 0.05 -3.43 -15.14
N ALA A 106 -0.51 -4.33 -15.97
CA ALA A 106 0.21 -5.47 -16.55
C ALA A 106 1.45 -5.04 -17.34
N SER A 107 1.35 -3.99 -18.16
CA SER A 107 2.46 -3.44 -18.94
C SER A 107 3.61 -2.88 -18.07
N THR A 108 3.34 -2.53 -16.82
CA THR A 108 4.40 -2.06 -15.90
C THR A 108 5.22 -3.21 -15.30
N CYS A 109 4.67 -4.43 -15.26
CA CYS A 109 5.34 -5.61 -14.72
C CYS A 109 6.58 -6.02 -15.51
N VAL A 110 6.57 -5.79 -16.83
CA VAL A 110 7.69 -6.13 -17.73
C VAL A 110 8.50 -4.90 -18.16
N GLY A 111 8.01 -3.70 -17.84
CA GLY A 111 8.70 -2.44 -18.15
C GLY A 111 8.35 -1.82 -19.50
N THR A 112 7.30 -2.29 -20.17
CA THR A 112 6.68 -1.61 -21.33
C THR A 112 6.23 -0.20 -20.93
N LEU A 113 5.70 -0.05 -19.72
CA LEU A 113 5.37 1.24 -19.10
C LEU A 113 6.10 1.42 -17.77
N GLU A 114 6.38 2.68 -17.44
CA GLU A 114 6.88 3.06 -16.13
C GLU A 114 5.76 3.07 -15.08
N PHE A 115 6.09 2.71 -13.84
CA PHE A 115 5.12 2.66 -12.72
C PHE A 115 4.40 3.99 -12.49
N ARG A 116 5.12 5.11 -12.69
CA ARG A 116 4.55 6.46 -12.55
C ARG A 116 3.47 6.76 -13.60
N SER A 117 3.48 6.08 -14.74
CA SER A 117 2.54 6.32 -15.83
C SER A 117 1.14 5.79 -15.54
N VAL A 118 1.01 4.92 -14.53
CA VAL A 118 -0.27 4.32 -14.11
C VAL A 118 -0.70 4.78 -12.72
N ALA A 119 0.01 5.71 -12.09
CA ALA A 119 -0.25 6.19 -10.74
C ALA A 119 -0.48 7.70 -10.72
N GLU A 120 -1.65 8.14 -10.29
CA GLU A 120 -2.00 9.56 -10.20
C GLU A 120 -2.28 9.97 -8.75
N PRO A 121 -1.46 10.86 -8.14
CA PRO A 121 -1.66 11.32 -6.77
C PRO A 121 -3.04 11.96 -6.53
N ILE A 122 -3.69 11.65 -5.40
CA ILE A 122 -5.04 12.16 -5.10
C ILE A 122 -5.06 13.70 -5.03
N GLY A 123 -4.00 14.32 -4.52
CA GLY A 123 -3.87 15.79 -4.49
C GLY A 123 -3.83 16.45 -5.88
N ARG A 124 -3.46 15.71 -6.94
CA ARG A 124 -3.56 16.20 -8.32
C ARG A 124 -4.96 16.02 -8.90
N ILE A 125 -5.65 14.94 -8.53
CA ILE A 125 -7.03 14.67 -8.96
C ILE A 125 -8.01 15.68 -8.38
N GLN A 126 -7.87 15.99 -7.09
CA GLN A 126 -8.67 17.00 -6.40
C GLN A 126 -7.77 17.90 -5.54
N PRO A 127 -7.26 19.02 -6.11
CA PRO A 127 -6.37 19.94 -5.40
C PRO A 127 -6.98 20.57 -4.14
N ALA A 128 -8.30 20.60 -3.99
CA ALA A 128 -8.95 21.15 -2.80
C ALA A 128 -8.54 20.43 -1.51
N ILE A 129 -8.24 19.12 -1.56
CA ILE A 129 -7.79 18.36 -0.37
C ILE A 129 -6.44 18.84 0.18
N SER A 130 -5.72 19.67 -0.56
CA SER A 130 -4.43 20.27 -0.16
C SER A 130 -4.47 21.79 -0.06
N THR A 131 -5.50 22.45 -0.60
CA THR A 131 -5.55 23.91 -0.75
C THR A 131 -6.74 24.56 -0.06
N GLN A 132 -7.83 23.83 0.21
CA GLN A 132 -9.02 24.38 0.84
C GLN A 132 -9.09 23.99 2.31
N PRO A 133 -9.47 24.93 3.20
CA PRO A 133 -9.79 24.59 4.58
C PRO A 133 -11.00 23.64 4.60
N GLY A 134 -10.98 22.64 5.49
CA GLY A 134 -12.07 21.67 5.64
C GLY A 134 -11.98 20.42 4.73
N SER A 135 -11.16 20.47 3.68
CA SER A 135 -10.91 19.31 2.80
C SER A 135 -9.58 18.64 3.13
N TYR A 136 -9.56 17.31 3.16
CA TYR A 136 -8.43 16.53 3.66
C TYR A 136 -8.21 15.22 2.89
N TYR A 137 -6.96 14.76 2.89
CA TYR A 137 -6.62 13.36 2.61
C TYR A 137 -6.03 12.73 3.87
N PHE A 138 -6.60 11.60 4.30
CA PHE A 138 -6.08 10.83 5.42
C PHE A 138 -5.54 9.47 4.94
N LEU A 139 -4.26 9.24 5.23
CA LEU A 139 -3.59 7.97 5.00
C LEU A 139 -3.98 6.97 6.10
N ALA A 140 -5.10 6.27 5.91
CA ALA A 140 -5.71 5.43 6.93
C ALA A 140 -6.62 4.36 6.33
N ASN A 141 -6.80 3.27 7.08
CA ASN A 141 -7.82 2.25 6.83
C ASN A 141 -9.13 2.66 7.49
N CYS A 142 -10.26 2.41 6.82
CA CYS A 142 -11.57 2.44 7.46
C CYS A 142 -11.85 1.08 8.09
N THR A 143 -11.98 1.03 9.41
CA THR A 143 -12.21 -0.23 10.16
C THR A 143 -13.67 -0.48 10.48
N LYS A 144 -14.48 0.59 10.59
CA LYS A 144 -15.92 0.49 10.86
C LYS A 144 -16.67 1.73 10.37
N VAL A 145 -17.88 1.51 9.85
CA VAL A 145 -18.85 2.59 9.56
C VAL A 145 -19.99 2.49 10.57
N ASP A 146 -20.27 3.61 11.26
CA ASP A 146 -21.47 3.79 12.06
C ASP A 146 -22.47 4.67 11.29
N THR A 147 -23.58 4.07 10.89
CA THR A 147 -24.63 4.75 10.12
C THR A 147 -25.65 5.46 11.00
N ARG A 148 -25.69 5.16 12.31
CA ARG A 148 -26.62 5.82 13.24
C ARG A 148 -26.05 7.14 13.70
N ASP A 149 -24.77 7.14 14.06
CA ASP A 149 -24.07 8.32 14.57
C ASP A 149 -23.36 9.11 13.45
N HIS A 150 -23.45 8.65 12.20
CA HIS A 150 -22.78 9.25 11.05
C HIS A 150 -21.25 9.37 11.23
N LEU A 151 -20.63 8.28 11.70
CA LEU A 151 -19.19 8.21 11.97
C LEU A 151 -18.48 7.15 11.13
N VAL A 152 -17.23 7.45 10.75
CA VAL A 152 -16.27 6.47 10.25
C VAL A 152 -15.16 6.31 11.28
N HIS A 153 -14.84 5.07 11.61
CA HIS A 153 -13.67 4.71 12.42
C HIS A 153 -12.49 4.42 11.50
N CYS A 154 -11.37 5.07 11.79
CA CYS A 154 -10.17 4.98 10.99
C CYS A 154 -8.98 4.57 11.85
N GLU A 155 -8.08 3.79 11.26
CA GLU A 155 -6.77 3.46 11.82
C GLU A 155 -5.69 4.00 10.87
N THR A 156 -4.73 4.75 11.38
CA THR A 156 -3.67 5.33 10.55
C THR A 156 -2.74 4.28 9.97
N VAL A 157 -2.29 4.52 8.74
CA VAL A 157 -1.22 3.73 8.12
C VAL A 157 0.09 4.47 8.32
N THR A 158 1.01 3.89 9.11
CA THR A 158 2.31 4.51 9.44
C THR A 158 3.47 3.92 8.65
N ASP A 159 3.25 2.84 7.89
CA ASP A 159 4.24 2.18 7.03
C ASP A 159 5.59 1.93 7.72
N GLY A 160 5.56 1.50 8.99
CA GLY A 160 6.76 1.19 9.76
C GLY A 160 7.52 2.41 10.28
N ALA A 161 6.92 3.61 10.30
CA ALA A 161 7.50 4.79 10.93
C ALA A 161 7.82 4.54 12.41
N GLN A 162 9.10 4.57 12.77
CA GLN A 162 9.58 4.24 14.13
C GLN A 162 9.07 5.22 15.19
N SER A 163 8.79 6.47 14.80
CA SER A 163 8.32 7.53 15.70
C SER A 163 6.81 7.57 15.88
N LEU A 164 6.04 6.80 15.09
CA LEU A 164 4.57 6.84 15.08
C LEU A 164 4.00 5.41 15.03
N ALA A 165 3.48 4.95 16.17
CA ALA A 165 2.63 3.77 16.21
C ALA A 165 1.27 4.08 15.56
N PRO A 166 0.61 3.12 14.87
CA PRO A 166 -0.76 3.32 14.39
C PRO A 166 -1.72 3.72 15.52
N TRP A 167 -2.65 4.63 15.22
CA TRP A 167 -3.66 5.07 16.17
C TRP A 167 -5.03 5.18 15.52
N ASN A 168 -6.05 5.13 16.36
CA ASN A 168 -7.44 5.22 15.93
C ASN A 168 -7.96 6.65 16.04
N PHE A 169 -8.77 7.04 15.07
CA PHE A 169 -9.53 8.28 15.08
C PHE A 169 -10.91 8.10 14.46
N LYS A 170 -11.76 9.11 14.63
CA LYS A 170 -13.13 9.10 14.10
C LYS A 170 -13.38 10.31 13.21
N LEU A 171 -14.17 10.12 12.16
CA LEU A 171 -14.58 11.17 11.25
C LEU A 171 -16.10 11.20 11.17
N SER A 172 -16.69 12.35 11.46
CA SER A 172 -18.11 12.59 11.22
C SER A 172 -18.34 12.98 9.77
N TYR A 173 -19.46 12.54 9.19
CA TYR A 173 -19.81 12.82 7.79
C TYR A 173 -21.25 13.28 7.63
N ASP A 174 -21.49 14.18 6.67
CA ASP A 174 -22.85 14.51 6.20
C ASP A 174 -23.26 13.57 5.07
N LYS A 175 -22.29 13.18 4.25
CA LYS A 175 -22.43 12.19 3.18
C LYS A 175 -21.25 11.23 3.18
N LEU A 176 -21.53 9.95 2.99
CA LEU A 176 -20.53 8.90 2.90
C LEU A 176 -20.56 8.25 1.51
N VAL A 177 -19.38 8.15 0.90
CA VAL A 177 -19.15 7.39 -0.35
C VAL A 177 -18.24 6.23 -0.04
N ILE A 178 -18.73 5.01 -0.27
CA ILE A 178 -17.95 3.79 -0.08
C ILE A 178 -17.41 3.34 -1.43
N ALA A 179 -16.10 3.51 -1.64
CA ALA A 179 -15.38 3.22 -2.88
C ALA A 179 -14.07 2.44 -2.62
N SER A 180 -14.04 1.61 -1.56
CA SER A 180 -12.86 0.87 -1.12
C SER A 180 -12.39 -0.22 -2.10
N GLY A 181 -13.24 -0.60 -3.06
CA GLY A 181 -12.93 -1.65 -4.03
C GLY A 181 -13.11 -3.05 -3.45
N ALA A 182 -12.32 -4.00 -3.96
CA ALA A 182 -12.34 -5.40 -3.56
C ALA A 182 -10.92 -5.97 -3.54
N GLU A 183 -10.70 -6.96 -2.69
CA GLU A 183 -9.44 -7.69 -2.54
C GLU A 183 -9.39 -8.93 -3.44
N ALA A 184 -8.18 -9.43 -3.69
CA ALA A 184 -8.01 -10.66 -4.44
C ALA A 184 -8.47 -11.86 -3.60
N SER A 185 -9.32 -12.70 -4.20
CA SER A 185 -9.75 -13.97 -3.58
C SER A 185 -8.73 -15.05 -3.86
N THR A 186 -8.31 -15.77 -2.82
CA THR A 186 -7.48 -16.98 -2.95
C THR A 186 -8.30 -18.26 -2.98
N PHE A 187 -9.63 -18.16 -2.82
CA PHE A 187 -10.55 -19.30 -2.74
C PHE A 187 -10.18 -20.33 -1.66
N GLY A 188 -9.42 -19.92 -0.63
CA GLY A 188 -8.94 -20.82 0.43
C GLY A 188 -7.83 -21.78 -0.01
N ILE A 189 -7.18 -21.53 -1.15
CA ILE A 189 -6.05 -22.34 -1.62
C ILE A 189 -4.81 -21.99 -0.77
N ASN A 190 -4.32 -22.99 -0.03
CA ASN A 190 -3.14 -22.85 0.82
C ASN A 190 -1.88 -22.55 -0.02
N GLY A 191 -1.03 -21.63 0.46
CA GLY A 191 0.23 -21.28 -0.21
C GLY A 191 0.11 -20.09 -1.16
N VAL A 192 -1.09 -19.62 -1.51
CA VAL A 192 -1.24 -18.49 -2.46
C VAL A 192 -0.70 -17.20 -1.87
N HIS A 193 -1.02 -16.88 -0.61
CA HIS A 193 -0.52 -15.66 0.04
C HIS A 193 0.99 -15.69 0.28
N GLU A 194 1.56 -16.89 0.44
CA GLU A 194 2.97 -17.11 0.75
C GLU A 194 3.86 -17.17 -0.49
N HIS A 195 3.32 -17.60 -1.63
CA HIS A 195 4.11 -17.94 -2.82
C HIS A 195 3.69 -17.23 -4.11
N ALA A 196 2.45 -16.74 -4.21
CA ALA A 196 1.98 -15.98 -5.36
C ALA A 196 2.12 -14.47 -5.14
N ILE A 197 2.18 -13.73 -6.25
CA ILE A 197 2.15 -12.27 -6.24
C ILE A 197 0.86 -11.86 -6.95
N PHE A 198 -0.02 -11.13 -6.26
CA PHE A 198 -1.23 -10.58 -6.90
C PHE A 198 -0.86 -9.48 -7.89
N LEU A 199 -1.74 -9.12 -8.82
CA LEU A 199 -1.55 -8.00 -9.75
C LEU A 199 -2.68 -6.98 -9.61
N ARG A 200 -2.57 -6.14 -8.57
CA ARG A 200 -3.62 -5.15 -8.23
C ARG A 200 -3.10 -3.74 -7.93
N GLU A 201 -1.84 -3.65 -7.52
CA GLU A 201 -1.23 -2.42 -7.01
C GLU A 201 0.11 -2.18 -7.70
N VAL A 202 0.63 -0.96 -7.61
CA VAL A 202 1.95 -0.64 -8.20
C VAL A 202 3.07 -1.45 -7.56
N HIS A 203 3.04 -1.63 -6.22
CA HIS A 203 4.07 -2.41 -5.52
C HIS A 203 4.05 -3.89 -5.93
N HIS A 204 2.88 -4.43 -6.27
CA HIS A 204 2.76 -5.77 -6.83
C HIS A 204 3.49 -5.88 -8.18
N ALA A 205 3.27 -4.91 -9.08
CA ALA A 205 3.95 -4.88 -10.36
C ALA A 205 5.47 -4.71 -10.23
N GLN A 206 5.92 -3.91 -9.25
CA GLN A 206 7.33 -3.78 -8.88
C GLN A 206 7.92 -5.11 -8.42
N GLU A 207 7.23 -5.84 -7.55
CA GLU A 207 7.67 -7.12 -7.03
C GLU A 207 7.76 -8.18 -8.14
N ILE A 208 6.76 -8.23 -9.03
CA ILE A 208 6.79 -9.09 -10.22
C ILE A 208 8.01 -8.77 -11.09
N ARG A 209 8.22 -7.50 -11.43
CA ARG A 209 9.36 -7.06 -12.26
C ARG A 209 10.69 -7.43 -11.61
N ARG A 210 10.82 -7.16 -10.31
CA ARG A 210 12.02 -7.46 -9.52
C ARG A 210 12.31 -8.97 -9.54
N LYS A 211 11.30 -9.81 -9.30
CA LYS A 211 11.45 -11.27 -9.27
C LYS A 211 11.78 -11.83 -10.65
N LEU A 212 11.14 -11.34 -11.70
CA LEU A 212 11.40 -11.71 -13.09
C LEU A 212 12.86 -11.45 -13.47
N LEU A 213 13.34 -10.22 -13.25
CA LEU A 213 14.72 -9.84 -13.56
C LEU A 213 15.75 -10.57 -12.67
N LEU A 214 15.43 -10.76 -11.39
CA LEU A 214 16.28 -11.52 -10.48
C LEU A 214 16.44 -12.98 -10.94
N ASN A 215 15.35 -13.64 -11.31
CA ASN A 215 15.39 -15.02 -11.79
C ASN A 215 16.20 -15.15 -13.10
N LEU A 216 16.06 -14.19 -14.01
CA LEU A 216 16.90 -14.11 -15.22
C LEU A 216 18.39 -14.03 -14.85
N MET A 217 18.76 -13.11 -13.97
CA MET A 217 20.17 -12.96 -13.54
C MET A 217 20.69 -14.20 -12.81
N LEU A 218 19.89 -14.82 -11.94
CA LEU A 218 20.27 -16.03 -11.21
C LEU A 218 20.47 -17.22 -12.15
N SER A 219 19.62 -17.36 -13.17
CA SER A 219 19.71 -18.47 -14.13
C SER A 219 20.99 -18.47 -14.97
N ASP A 220 21.63 -17.30 -15.11
CA ASP A 220 22.86 -17.11 -15.90
C ASP A 220 24.14 -17.30 -15.06
N ILE A 221 24.02 -17.51 -13.75
CA ILE A 221 25.17 -17.71 -12.87
C ILE A 221 25.87 -19.05 -13.21
N PRO A 222 27.21 -19.06 -13.40
CA PRO A 222 27.94 -20.29 -13.63
C PRO A 222 27.73 -21.33 -12.51
N GLY A 223 27.44 -22.57 -12.89
CA GLY A 223 27.23 -23.68 -11.96
C GLY A 223 25.78 -23.95 -11.57
N VAL A 224 24.82 -23.15 -12.06
CA VAL A 224 23.39 -23.45 -11.92
C VAL A 224 23.02 -24.63 -12.84
N ALA A 225 22.42 -25.67 -12.26
CA ALA A 225 21.95 -26.84 -12.98
C ALA A 225 20.80 -26.49 -13.95
N GLU A 226 20.68 -27.23 -15.06
CA GLU A 226 19.68 -26.93 -16.09
C GLU A 226 18.24 -27.05 -15.57
N GLU A 227 17.97 -27.99 -14.69
CA GLU A 227 16.65 -28.15 -14.05
C GLU A 227 16.28 -26.92 -13.21
N GLU A 228 17.27 -26.31 -12.56
CA GLU A 228 17.06 -25.11 -11.75
C GLU A 228 16.84 -23.87 -12.62
N LYS A 229 17.50 -23.78 -13.79
CA LYS A 229 17.23 -22.71 -14.77
C LYS A 229 15.79 -22.80 -15.27
N GLN A 230 15.32 -23.99 -15.65
CA GLN A 230 13.94 -24.22 -16.06
C GLN A 230 12.96 -23.80 -14.96
N ARG A 231 13.25 -24.15 -13.71
CA ARG A 231 12.41 -23.77 -12.56
C ARG A 231 12.38 -22.26 -12.31
N LEU A 232 13.53 -21.57 -12.39
CA LEU A 232 13.62 -20.12 -12.18
C LEU A 232 12.90 -19.33 -13.27
N LEU A 233 12.93 -19.85 -14.50
CA LEU A 233 12.44 -19.18 -15.70
C LEU A 233 11.02 -19.62 -16.11
N HIS A 234 10.34 -20.40 -15.27
CA HIS A 234 8.94 -20.75 -15.46
C HIS A 234 8.03 -19.74 -14.77
N CYS A 235 7.32 -18.95 -15.58
CA CYS A 235 6.30 -18.02 -15.11
C CYS A 235 4.92 -18.69 -15.18
N VAL A 236 4.20 -18.73 -14.05
CA VAL A 236 2.83 -19.25 -14.00
C VAL A 236 1.88 -18.10 -13.68
N VAL A 237 0.91 -17.88 -14.58
CA VAL A 237 -0.16 -16.90 -14.45
C VAL A 237 -1.46 -17.64 -14.19
N VAL A 238 -2.17 -17.27 -13.12
CA VAL A 238 -3.43 -17.90 -12.72
C VAL A 238 -4.58 -16.91 -12.93
N GLY A 239 -5.58 -17.32 -13.71
CA GLY A 239 -6.74 -16.54 -14.13
C GLY A 239 -6.66 -16.12 -15.60
N GLY A 240 -7.55 -16.66 -16.43
CA GLY A 240 -7.75 -16.36 -17.85
C GLY A 240 -8.66 -15.17 -18.11
N GLY A 241 -9.00 -14.38 -17.09
CA GLY A 241 -9.65 -13.08 -17.27
C GLY A 241 -8.73 -12.05 -17.95
N PRO A 242 -9.25 -10.85 -18.27
CA PRO A 242 -8.50 -9.83 -19.01
C PRO A 242 -7.11 -9.55 -18.42
N THR A 243 -7.01 -9.39 -17.09
CA THR A 243 -5.73 -9.11 -16.42
C THR A 243 -4.69 -10.20 -16.63
N GLY A 244 -5.07 -11.48 -16.52
CA GLY A 244 -4.10 -12.57 -16.68
C GLY A 244 -3.74 -12.83 -18.14
N VAL A 245 -4.69 -12.64 -19.06
CA VAL A 245 -4.42 -12.70 -20.51
C VAL A 245 -3.48 -11.56 -20.94
N GLU A 246 -3.76 -10.31 -20.54
CA GLU A 246 -2.92 -9.15 -20.83
C GLU A 246 -1.51 -9.33 -20.25
N PHE A 247 -1.39 -9.75 -18.98
CA PHE A 247 -0.08 -9.97 -18.37
C PHE A 247 0.70 -11.12 -19.02
N SER A 248 0.03 -12.19 -19.42
CA SER A 248 0.69 -13.28 -20.19
C SER A 248 1.17 -12.80 -21.56
N GLY A 249 0.41 -11.92 -22.21
CA GLY A 249 0.81 -11.26 -23.46
C GLY A 249 2.04 -10.36 -23.28
N GLU A 250 2.04 -9.50 -22.25
CA GLU A 250 3.18 -8.65 -21.90
C GLU A 250 4.44 -9.47 -21.59
N LEU A 251 4.30 -10.60 -20.87
CA LEU A 251 5.41 -11.54 -20.65
C LEU A 251 5.91 -12.14 -21.97
N SER A 252 5.02 -12.61 -22.83
CA SER A 252 5.39 -13.15 -24.15
C SER A 252 6.16 -12.13 -24.97
N ASP A 253 5.69 -10.88 -25.01
CA ASP A 253 6.34 -9.78 -25.73
C ASP A 253 7.74 -9.48 -25.17
N PHE A 254 7.86 -9.37 -23.85
CA PHE A 254 9.15 -9.18 -23.16
C PHE A 254 10.13 -10.31 -23.46
N ILE A 255 9.67 -11.56 -23.46
CA ILE A 255 10.52 -12.71 -23.77
C ILE A 255 10.99 -12.63 -25.22
N MET A 256 10.06 -12.47 -26.16
CA MET A 256 10.38 -12.50 -27.60
C MET A 256 11.25 -11.33 -28.06
N LYS A 257 11.13 -10.16 -27.40
CA LYS A 257 11.89 -8.95 -27.78
C LYS A 257 13.13 -8.78 -26.90
N ASP A 258 12.95 -8.57 -25.60
CA ASP A 258 14.05 -8.15 -24.71
C ASP A 258 14.95 -9.32 -24.33
N VAL A 259 14.38 -10.46 -23.93
CA VAL A 259 15.18 -11.62 -23.52
C VAL A 259 15.98 -12.16 -24.71
N HIS A 260 15.36 -12.31 -25.88
CA HIS A 260 16.06 -12.82 -27.06
C HIS A 260 17.23 -11.92 -27.50
N GLN A 261 17.14 -10.60 -27.27
CA GLN A 261 18.20 -9.66 -27.61
C GLN A 261 19.30 -9.59 -26.55
N ARG A 262 18.98 -9.71 -25.26
CA ARG A 262 19.90 -9.39 -24.15
C ARG A 262 20.35 -10.60 -23.32
N TYR A 263 19.60 -11.70 -23.39
CA TYR A 263 19.78 -12.90 -22.57
C TYR A 263 19.73 -14.17 -23.44
N ALA A 264 20.45 -14.15 -24.56
CA ALA A 264 20.41 -15.19 -25.57
C ALA A 264 20.79 -16.60 -25.06
N HIS A 265 21.53 -16.69 -23.95
CA HIS A 265 21.97 -17.95 -23.34
C HIS A 265 20.86 -18.70 -22.57
N VAL A 266 19.81 -17.99 -22.16
CA VAL A 266 18.73 -18.56 -21.32
C VAL A 266 17.35 -18.52 -21.98
N LYS A 267 17.27 -18.00 -23.20
CA LYS A 267 16.01 -17.81 -23.95
C LYS A 267 15.19 -19.09 -24.10
N ASP A 268 15.84 -20.24 -24.26
CA ASP A 268 15.19 -21.53 -24.53
C ASP A 268 14.63 -22.18 -23.25
N TYR A 269 14.95 -21.63 -22.07
CA TYR A 269 14.46 -22.12 -20.77
C TYR A 269 13.23 -21.36 -20.26
N ILE A 270 12.89 -20.21 -20.85
CA ILE A 270 11.75 -19.42 -20.38
C ILE A 270 10.45 -20.01 -20.88
N HIS A 271 9.53 -20.27 -19.94
CA HIS A 271 8.20 -20.79 -20.23
C HIS A 271 7.14 -19.96 -19.50
N VAL A 272 6.01 -19.70 -20.16
CA VAL A 272 4.84 -19.06 -19.56
C VAL A 272 3.67 -20.04 -19.59
N THR A 273 3.08 -20.32 -18.44
CA THR A 273 1.84 -21.11 -18.33
C THR A 273 0.72 -20.22 -17.83
N LEU A 274 -0.34 -20.08 -18.63
CA LEU A 274 -1.60 -19.48 -18.20
C LEU A 274 -2.57 -20.59 -17.78
N ILE A 275 -3.09 -20.52 -16.56
CA ILE A 275 -4.05 -21.47 -16.00
C ILE A 275 -5.37 -20.74 -15.78
N GLU A 276 -6.46 -21.25 -16.34
CA GLU A 276 -7.82 -20.86 -15.97
C GLU A 276 -8.41 -21.92 -15.05
N VAL A 277 -9.07 -21.49 -13.97
CA VAL A 277 -9.55 -22.35 -12.88
C VAL A 277 -11.05 -22.20 -12.68
#